data_AF-A0AAW6RPL3-F1
#
_entry.id   AF-A0AAW6RPL3-F1
#
_cell.length_a   1.000
_cell.length_b   1.000
_cell.length_c   1.000
_cell.angle_alpha   90.00
_cell.angle_beta   90.00
_cell.angle_gamma   90.00
#
_symmetry.space_group_name_H-M   'P 1'
#
loop_
_entity.id
_entity.type
_entity.pdbx_description
1 polymer ?
#
loop_
_entity_poly.entity_id
_entity_poly.type
_entity_poly.pdbx_seq_one_letter_code
_entity_poly.pdbx_strand_id
1 'polypeptide(L)'
;MKVNQKYIYGRSIIGMLFLSIVACFLSYAGVIKLRVFLMDWEVNRLCAKEGGIHIYEKVYLPGGYSDYLPGAYLDNRSWQINRMAIKKIFGRSFDCSVSSEYPIYAIDGSQTPVGKSSNPILYKYRDYVMRCSDGKILGEFIKYGRWGGHVIPLPVPDDAYVCKVSGDRLTMLETVFSKEQP
;
A
#
# COMPACT_ATOMS: atom_id res chain seq x y z
N MET A 1 18.08 -34.83 58.53
CA MET A 1 17.60 -34.88 57.12
C MET A 1 18.56 -34.09 56.24
N LYS A 2 19.38 -34.75 55.39
CA LYS A 2 20.20 -34.06 54.39
C LYS A 2 19.33 -33.80 53.16
N VAL A 3 18.79 -32.59 53.05
CA VAL A 3 18.14 -32.16 51.80
C VAL A 3 19.21 -32.15 50.72
N ASN A 4 18.96 -32.87 49.64
CA ASN A 4 19.91 -33.08 48.54
C ASN A 4 20.29 -31.74 47.89
N GLN A 5 21.48 -31.22 48.21
CA GLN A 5 21.99 -29.92 47.76
C GLN A 5 22.07 -29.80 46.22
N LYS A 6 22.19 -30.94 45.51
CA LYS A 6 22.10 -31.03 44.04
C LYS A 6 20.71 -30.64 43.49
N TYR A 7 19.62 -30.92 44.21
CA TYR A 7 18.25 -30.60 43.78
C TYR A 7 17.90 -29.12 43.92
N ILE A 8 18.52 -28.43 44.89
CA ILE A 8 18.31 -27.01 45.16
C ILE A 8 19.02 -26.15 44.10
N TYR A 9 20.26 -26.49 43.74
CA TYR A 9 21.02 -25.80 42.70
C TYR A 9 20.42 -25.99 41.29
N GLY A 10 19.92 -27.20 40.96
CA GLY A 10 19.29 -27.48 39.66
C GLY A 10 17.98 -26.71 39.41
N ARG A 11 17.11 -26.56 40.44
CA ARG A 11 15.88 -25.73 40.34
C ARG A 11 16.20 -24.24 40.17
N SER A 12 17.30 -23.77 40.76
CA SER A 12 17.72 -22.36 40.66
C SER A 12 18.24 -22.01 39.26
N ILE A 13 19.04 -22.88 38.64
CA ILE A 13 19.58 -22.67 37.28
C ILE A 13 18.47 -22.67 36.23
N ILE A 14 17.52 -23.61 36.31
CA ILE A 14 16.37 -23.68 35.39
C ILE A 14 15.52 -22.41 35.51
N GLY A 15 15.26 -21.93 36.73
CA GLY A 15 14.53 -20.68 36.95
C GLY A 15 15.24 -19.46 36.35
N MET A 16 16.56 -19.35 36.51
CA MET A 16 17.34 -18.25 35.92
C MET A 16 17.37 -18.30 34.38
N LEU A 17 17.52 -19.50 33.79
CA LEU A 17 17.45 -19.66 32.34
C LEU A 17 16.08 -19.27 31.78
N PHE A 18 14.99 -19.67 32.45
CA PHE A 18 13.64 -19.28 32.05
C PHE A 18 13.46 -17.76 32.10
N LEU A 19 13.88 -17.11 33.19
CA LEU A 19 13.82 -15.65 33.32
C LEU A 19 14.64 -14.94 32.24
N SER A 20 15.83 -15.46 31.91
CA SER A 20 16.66 -14.93 30.83
C SER A 20 15.97 -15.03 29.48
N ILE A 21 15.35 -16.16 29.16
CA ILE A 21 14.62 -16.36 27.89
C ILE A 21 13.43 -15.40 27.81
N VAL A 22 12.66 -15.25 28.89
CA VAL A 22 11.54 -14.32 28.97
C VAL A 22 12.02 -12.87 28.78
N ALA A 23 13.12 -12.47 29.42
CA ALA A 23 13.69 -11.13 29.26
C ALA A 23 14.16 -10.87 27.82
N CYS A 24 14.82 -11.84 27.18
CA CYS A 24 15.21 -11.74 25.76
C CYS A 24 13.98 -11.59 24.85
N PHE A 25 12.92 -12.37 25.11
CA PHE A 25 11.68 -12.30 24.33
C PHE A 25 11.00 -10.94 24.48
N LEU A 26 10.87 -10.41 25.70
CA LEU A 26 10.28 -9.09 25.95
C LEU A 26 11.10 -7.96 25.31
N SER A 27 12.42 -8.05 25.37
CA SER A 27 13.32 -7.08 24.73
C SER A 27 13.14 -7.09 23.22
N TYR A 28 13.12 -8.27 22.60
CA TYR A 28 12.88 -8.43 21.18
C TYR A 28 11.50 -7.91 20.76
N ALA A 29 10.45 -8.26 21.50
CA ALA A 29 9.09 -7.77 21.26
C ALA A 29 9.02 -6.23 21.33
N GLY A 30 9.70 -5.63 22.32
CA GLY A 30 9.81 -4.18 22.47
C GLY A 30 10.46 -3.50 21.27
N VAL A 31 11.56 -4.06 20.75
CA VAL A 31 12.25 -3.52 19.56
C VAL A 31 11.34 -3.56 18.32
N ILE A 32 10.61 -4.66 18.11
CA ILE A 32 9.68 -4.78 16.98
C ILE A 32 8.54 -3.77 17.10
N LYS A 33 7.93 -3.63 18.29
CA LYS A 33 6.85 -2.65 18.51
C LYS A 33 7.32 -1.21 18.34
N LEU A 34 8.53 -0.88 18.79
CA LEU A 34 9.13 0.43 18.54
C LEU A 34 9.32 0.69 17.04
N ARG A 35 9.79 -0.30 16.27
CA ARG A 35 9.92 -0.19 14.81
C ARG A 35 8.57 0.02 14.12
N VAL A 36 7.54 -0.72 14.54
CA VAL A 36 6.16 -0.53 14.05
C VAL A 36 5.71 0.91 14.28
N PHE A 37 5.85 1.42 15.49
CA PHE A 37 5.45 2.78 15.85
C PHE A 37 6.19 3.85 15.03
N LEU A 38 7.53 3.75 14.94
CA LEU A 38 8.34 4.68 14.16
C LEU A 38 7.98 4.66 12.67
N MET A 39 7.64 3.48 12.15
CA MET A 39 7.26 3.31 10.75
C MET A 39 5.85 3.84 10.48
N ASP A 40 4.89 3.65 11.38
CA ASP A 40 3.55 4.25 11.27
C ASP A 40 3.63 5.78 11.30
N TRP A 41 4.54 6.33 12.11
CA TRP A 41 4.84 7.76 12.10
C TRP A 41 5.43 8.22 10.76
N GLU A 42 6.42 7.51 10.22
CA GLU A 42 7.03 7.86 8.93
C GLU A 42 6.03 7.72 7.77
N VAL A 43 5.16 6.71 7.79
CA VAL A 43 4.05 6.56 6.85
C VAL A 43 3.16 7.81 6.86
N ASN A 44 2.77 8.29 8.04
CA ASN A 44 1.95 9.50 8.15
C ASN A 44 2.69 10.75 7.68
N ARG A 45 3.98 10.88 8.02
CA ARG A 45 4.83 11.99 7.57
C ARG A 45 4.94 12.02 6.05
N LEU A 46 5.19 10.88 5.40
CA LEU A 46 5.29 10.78 3.95
C LEU A 46 3.95 11.08 3.27
N CYS A 47 2.84 10.63 3.85
CA CYS A 47 1.52 10.97 3.34
C CYS A 47 1.18 12.45 3.49
N ALA A 48 1.58 13.09 4.59
CA ALA A 48 1.41 14.53 4.74
C ALA A 48 2.25 15.35 3.75
N LYS A 49 3.41 14.82 3.35
CA LYS A 49 4.34 15.50 2.43
C LYS A 49 3.97 15.32 0.96
N GLU A 50 3.64 14.09 0.56
CA GLU A 50 3.50 13.69 -0.85
C GLU A 50 2.22 12.88 -1.12
N GLY A 51 1.48 12.48 -0.09
CA GLY A 51 0.27 11.68 -0.25
C GLY A 51 -0.88 12.49 -0.84
N GLY A 52 -1.82 11.79 -1.46
CA GLY A 52 -3.01 12.37 -2.07
C GLY A 52 -2.94 12.40 -3.59
N ILE A 53 -3.79 13.24 -4.17
CA ILE A 53 -4.02 13.35 -5.61
C ILE A 53 -3.16 14.49 -6.17
N HIS A 54 -2.38 14.19 -7.20
CA HIS A 54 -1.59 15.16 -7.95
C HIS A 54 -2.06 15.15 -9.39
N ILE A 55 -2.46 16.32 -9.91
CA ILE A 55 -2.97 16.49 -11.27
C ILE A 55 -2.00 17.38 -12.03
N TYR A 56 -1.44 16.85 -13.10
CA TYR A 56 -0.49 17.58 -13.95
C TYR A 56 -1.17 18.16 -15.19
N GLU A 57 -2.13 17.43 -15.75
CA GLU A 57 -2.82 17.84 -16.96
C GLU A 57 -4.25 17.29 -16.95
N LYS A 58 -5.21 18.17 -17.23
CA LYS A 58 -6.59 17.78 -17.47
C LYS A 58 -6.79 17.58 -18.96
N VAL A 59 -7.53 16.54 -19.32
CA VAL A 59 -7.84 16.20 -20.70
C VAL A 59 -9.33 16.05 -20.87
N TYR A 60 -9.81 16.47 -22.03
CA TYR A 60 -11.20 16.28 -22.40
C TYR A 60 -11.45 14.82 -22.76
N LEU A 61 -12.44 14.23 -22.10
CA LEU A 61 -13.00 12.94 -22.47
C LEU A 61 -14.49 13.15 -22.75
N PRO A 62 -14.97 12.94 -23.99
CA PRO A 62 -16.40 13.00 -24.26
C PRO A 62 -17.14 12.04 -23.31
N GLY A 63 -18.09 12.56 -22.52
CA GLY A 63 -18.83 11.81 -21.48
C GLY A 63 -18.15 11.70 -20.10
N GLY A 64 -16.94 12.23 -19.92
CA GLY A 64 -16.19 12.12 -18.65
C GLY A 64 -15.82 10.69 -18.28
N TYR A 65 -15.26 10.45 -17.09
CA TYR A 65 -14.94 9.08 -16.62
C TYR A 65 -16.11 8.41 -15.88
N SER A 66 -16.87 9.21 -15.12
CA SER A 66 -17.95 8.77 -14.22
C SER A 66 -19.16 8.16 -14.96
N ASP A 67 -19.50 8.66 -16.15
CA ASP A 67 -20.67 8.17 -16.92
C ASP A 67 -20.49 6.73 -17.44
N TYR A 68 -19.27 6.20 -17.36
CA TYR A 68 -18.94 4.91 -17.92
C TYR A 68 -18.86 3.80 -16.84
N LEU A 69 -18.53 4.10 -15.57
CA LEU A 69 -18.38 3.04 -14.56
C LEU A 69 -19.64 2.85 -13.68
N PRO A 70 -20.27 1.65 -13.70
CA PRO A 70 -21.14 1.27 -12.60
C PRO A 70 -20.27 1.10 -11.36
N GLY A 71 -20.63 1.76 -10.25
CA GLY A 71 -19.86 1.87 -8.99
C GLY A 71 -19.53 0.57 -8.24
N ALA A 72 -19.56 -0.59 -8.90
CA ALA A 72 -19.31 -1.92 -8.35
C ALA A 72 -17.94 -2.53 -8.70
N TYR A 73 -17.12 -1.90 -9.57
CA TYR A 73 -15.89 -2.53 -10.11
C TYR A 73 -14.56 -2.00 -9.58
N LEU A 74 -14.59 -1.12 -8.57
CA LEU A 74 -13.39 -0.45 -8.02
C LEU A 74 -13.02 -1.03 -6.65
N ASP A 75 -13.13 -2.35 -6.58
CA ASP A 75 -12.47 -3.17 -5.59
C ASP A 75 -10.95 -3.04 -5.81
N ASN A 76 -10.28 -2.48 -4.79
CA ASN A 76 -8.86 -2.14 -4.76
C ASN A 76 -7.90 -3.34 -4.76
N ARG A 77 -8.33 -4.57 -5.06
CA ARG A 77 -7.50 -5.78 -4.87
C ARG A 77 -7.17 -6.59 -6.13
N SER A 78 -7.64 -6.21 -7.33
CA SER A 78 -7.24 -6.94 -8.55
C SER A 78 -7.05 -6.05 -9.78
N TRP A 79 -5.80 -5.99 -10.25
CA TRP A 79 -5.39 -5.36 -11.51
C TRP A 79 -6.04 -6.01 -12.74
N GLN A 80 -6.29 -7.33 -12.69
CA GLN A 80 -6.83 -8.08 -13.83
C GLN A 80 -8.35 -7.89 -14.01
N ILE A 81 -9.10 -7.82 -12.91
CA ILE A 81 -10.55 -7.60 -12.93
C ILE A 81 -10.88 -6.19 -13.47
N ASN A 82 -10.05 -5.21 -13.12
CA ASN A 82 -10.18 -3.83 -13.60
C ASN A 82 -10.01 -3.72 -15.13
N ARG A 83 -9.04 -4.44 -15.73
CA ARG A 83 -8.74 -4.30 -17.17
C ARG A 83 -9.89 -4.76 -18.08
N MET A 84 -10.55 -5.86 -17.72
CA MET A 84 -11.70 -6.39 -18.48
C MET A 84 -12.97 -5.55 -18.25
N ALA A 85 -13.21 -5.09 -17.02
CA ALA A 85 -14.34 -4.22 -16.71
C ALA A 85 -14.22 -2.88 -17.46
N ILE A 86 -13.05 -2.24 -17.42
CA ILE A 86 -12.74 -1.01 -18.16
C ILE A 86 -12.94 -1.22 -19.68
N LYS A 87 -12.43 -2.32 -20.26
CA LYS A 87 -12.64 -2.60 -21.70
C LYS A 87 -14.13 -2.76 -22.06
N LYS A 88 -14.91 -3.43 -21.20
CA LYS A 88 -16.35 -3.67 -21.39
C LYS A 88 -17.17 -2.38 -21.27
N ILE A 89 -16.71 -1.45 -20.44
CA ILE A 89 -17.37 -0.21 -20.10
C ILE A 89 -17.12 0.89 -21.13
N PHE A 90 -15.87 1.09 -21.51
CA PHE A 90 -15.49 2.16 -22.44
C PHE A 90 -15.48 1.71 -23.90
N GLY A 91 -15.75 0.43 -24.18
CA GLY A 91 -15.58 -0.17 -25.51
C GLY A 91 -14.13 -0.20 -26.01
N ARG A 92 -13.16 0.25 -25.19
CA ARG A 92 -11.74 0.35 -25.50
C ARG A 92 -10.88 0.03 -24.29
N SER A 93 -9.70 -0.53 -24.52
CA SER A 93 -8.74 -0.78 -23.44
C SER A 93 -7.92 0.47 -23.13
N PHE A 94 -7.67 0.71 -21.84
CA PHE A 94 -6.68 1.68 -21.38
C PHE A 94 -5.30 1.01 -21.36
N ASP A 95 -4.83 0.66 -22.55
CA ASP A 95 -3.57 0.01 -22.84
C ASP A 95 -3.04 0.64 -24.13
N CYS A 96 -1.77 1.06 -24.11
CA CYS A 96 -1.12 1.66 -25.26
C CYS A 96 -0.95 0.69 -26.44
N SER A 97 -1.27 -0.60 -26.25
CA SER A 97 -1.19 -1.65 -27.26
C SER A 97 -2.36 -1.66 -28.26
N VAL A 98 -3.34 -0.77 -28.12
CA VAL A 98 -4.50 -0.69 -29.04
C VAL A 98 -4.35 0.48 -30.00
N SER A 99 -4.80 0.32 -31.24
CA SER A 99 -4.87 1.41 -32.22
C SER A 99 -6.26 2.03 -32.19
N SER A 100 -6.35 3.36 -32.11
CA SER A 100 -7.59 4.12 -32.10
C SER A 100 -7.37 5.48 -32.74
N GLU A 101 -8.42 6.04 -33.35
CA GLU A 101 -8.46 7.41 -33.85
C GLU A 101 -8.43 8.45 -32.72
N TYR A 102 -8.78 8.04 -31.49
CA TYR A 102 -8.77 8.91 -30.31
C TYR A 102 -7.49 8.79 -29.48
N PRO A 103 -7.11 9.82 -28.71
CA PRO A 103 -6.02 9.71 -27.75
C PRO A 103 -6.24 8.54 -26.79
N ILE A 104 -5.20 7.72 -26.65
CA ILE A 104 -5.21 6.53 -25.81
C ILE A 104 -4.53 6.87 -24.49
N TYR A 105 -5.14 6.43 -23.40
CA TYR A 105 -4.62 6.61 -22.05
C TYR A 105 -4.42 5.24 -21.41
N ALA A 106 -3.42 5.10 -20.57
CA ALA A 106 -3.18 3.91 -19.77
C ALA A 106 -3.30 4.26 -18.29
N ILE A 107 -3.96 3.40 -17.52
CA ILE A 107 -4.06 3.52 -16.07
C ILE A 107 -3.31 2.35 -15.47
N ASP A 108 -2.33 2.65 -14.63
CA ASP A 108 -1.44 1.65 -14.04
C ASP A 108 -1.08 2.07 -12.61
N GLY A 109 -0.28 1.26 -11.94
CA GLY A 109 0.26 1.61 -10.65
C GLY A 109 1.31 0.65 -10.15
N SER A 110 1.96 1.06 -9.07
CA SER A 110 3.13 0.40 -8.55
C SER A 110 3.08 0.35 -7.03
N GLN A 111 3.69 -0.71 -6.49
CA GLN A 111 3.96 -0.86 -5.07
C GLN A 111 5.46 -1.00 -4.93
N THR A 112 6.10 -0.01 -4.31
CA THR A 112 7.55 0.03 -4.18
C THR A 112 7.93 0.03 -2.71
N PRO A 113 8.78 -0.91 -2.25
CA PRO A 113 9.30 -0.86 -0.90
C PRO A 113 10.19 0.38 -0.74
N VAL A 114 10.07 1.06 0.39
CA VAL A 114 10.82 2.26 0.74
C VAL A 114 11.78 1.91 1.87
N GLY A 115 13.07 2.13 1.61
CA GLY A 115 14.15 1.79 2.55
C GLY A 115 14.57 0.32 2.49
N LYS A 116 15.32 -0.13 3.50
CA LYS A 116 15.94 -1.47 3.56
C LYS A 116 15.37 -2.38 4.66
N SER A 117 14.31 -1.97 5.34
CA SER A 117 13.74 -2.75 6.45
C SER A 117 13.03 -3.99 5.92
N SER A 118 13.29 -5.15 6.55
CA SER A 118 12.65 -6.43 6.21
C SER A 118 11.43 -6.74 7.09
N ASN A 119 11.34 -6.16 8.29
CA ASN A 119 10.20 -6.28 9.19
C ASN A 119 10.18 -5.12 10.21
N PRO A 120 9.17 -4.23 10.20
CA PRO A 120 8.14 -4.11 9.17
C PRO A 120 8.73 -3.57 7.85
N ILE A 121 7.94 -3.53 6.77
CA ILE A 121 8.33 -2.94 5.48
C ILE A 121 7.44 -1.72 5.20
N LEU A 122 8.04 -0.61 4.75
CA LEU A 122 7.31 0.57 4.27
C LEU A 122 7.11 0.44 2.75
N TYR A 123 5.91 0.74 2.27
CA TYR A 123 5.53 0.72 0.87
C TYR A 123 5.02 2.09 0.43
N LYS A 124 5.44 2.51 -0.76
CA LYS A 124 4.81 3.57 -1.55
C LYS A 124 3.90 2.92 -2.58
N TYR A 125 2.62 3.22 -2.48
CA TYR A 125 1.62 2.85 -3.47
C TYR A 125 1.36 4.07 -4.35
N ARG A 126 1.44 3.86 -5.66
CA ARG A 126 1.22 4.92 -6.65
C ARG A 126 0.30 4.38 -7.74
N ASP A 127 -0.89 4.95 -7.86
CA ASP A 127 -1.75 4.79 -9.04
C ASP A 127 -1.54 5.99 -9.96
N TYR A 128 -1.57 5.81 -11.27
CA TYR A 128 -1.41 6.91 -12.21
C TYR A 128 -2.14 6.68 -13.53
N VAL A 129 -2.38 7.78 -14.23
CA VAL A 129 -2.88 7.79 -15.60
C VAL A 129 -1.88 8.48 -16.49
N MET A 130 -1.57 7.86 -17.62
CA MET A 130 -0.64 8.38 -18.63
C MET A 130 -1.29 8.43 -20.01
N ARG A 131 -0.85 9.38 -20.83
CA ARG A 131 -1.19 9.45 -22.25
C ARG A 131 -0.20 8.59 -23.04
N CYS A 132 -0.72 7.71 -23.90
CA CYS A 132 0.11 6.76 -24.64
C CYS A 132 0.89 7.39 -25.79
N SER A 133 0.42 8.51 -26.36
CA SER A 133 1.08 9.15 -27.49
C SER A 133 2.45 9.73 -27.14
N ASP A 134 2.63 10.22 -25.92
CA ASP A 134 3.85 10.88 -25.43
C ASP A 134 4.41 10.25 -24.14
N GLY A 135 3.71 9.29 -23.55
CA GLY A 135 4.07 8.68 -22.26
C GLY A 135 3.91 9.62 -21.06
N LYS A 136 3.27 10.79 -21.24
CA LYS A 136 3.17 11.80 -20.19
C LYS A 136 2.16 11.38 -19.14
N ILE A 137 2.53 11.54 -17.86
CA ILE A 137 1.65 11.28 -16.72
C ILE A 137 0.74 12.50 -16.53
N LEU A 138 -0.57 12.26 -16.55
CA LEU A 138 -1.59 13.31 -16.46
C LEU A 138 -2.05 13.52 -15.03
N GLY A 139 -2.03 12.45 -14.23
CA GLY A 139 -2.31 12.50 -12.80
C GLY A 139 -1.82 11.25 -12.09
N GLU A 140 -1.57 11.39 -10.80
CA GLU A 140 -1.18 10.31 -9.90
C GLU A 140 -1.88 10.43 -8.55
N PHE A 141 -2.08 9.27 -7.92
CA PHE A 141 -2.57 9.15 -6.56
C PHE A 141 -1.55 8.35 -5.74
N ILE A 142 -1.03 8.98 -4.70
CA ILE A 142 0.03 8.41 -3.85
C ILE A 142 -0.53 8.15 -2.45
N LYS A 143 -0.24 6.97 -1.92
CA LYS A 143 -0.43 6.62 -0.51
C LYS A 143 0.75 5.82 -0.01
N TYR A 144 1.02 5.92 1.28
CA TYR A 144 2.04 5.11 1.94
C TYR A 144 1.41 4.14 2.93
N GLY A 145 2.05 3.01 3.12
CA GLY A 145 1.64 2.03 4.10
C GLY A 145 2.81 1.23 4.65
N ARG A 146 2.56 0.58 5.77
CA ARG A 146 3.42 -0.40 6.40
C ARG A 146 2.79 -1.77 6.27
N TRP A 147 3.62 -2.77 6.05
CA TRP A 147 3.24 -4.17 6.09
C TRP A 147 4.14 -4.95 7.07
N GLY A 148 3.58 -5.98 7.72
CA GLY A 148 4.28 -6.79 8.73
C GLY A 148 4.37 -6.11 10.10
N GLY A 149 5.40 -6.37 10.87
CA GLY A 149 5.55 -5.86 12.24
C GLY A 149 5.10 -6.85 13.32
N HIS A 150 4.87 -8.10 12.95
CA HIS A 150 4.57 -9.18 13.88
C HIS A 150 5.82 -9.62 14.65
N VAL A 151 5.65 -9.75 15.96
CA VAL A 151 6.71 -10.20 16.88
C VAL A 151 6.97 -11.70 16.70
N ILE A 152 5.93 -12.49 16.42
CA ILE A 152 6.02 -13.93 16.25
C ILE A 152 5.67 -14.25 14.79
N PRO A 153 6.46 -15.09 14.09
CA PRO A 153 6.12 -15.58 12.76
C PRO A 153 5.01 -16.63 12.88
N LEU A 154 3.82 -16.21 13.29
CA LEU A 154 2.60 -17.00 13.20
C LEU A 154 1.98 -16.77 11.82
N PRO A 155 1.27 -17.76 11.26
CA PRO A 155 0.50 -17.61 10.02
C PRO A 155 -0.79 -16.83 10.31
N VAL A 156 -0.64 -15.61 10.82
CA VAL A 156 -1.71 -14.65 11.05
C VAL A 156 -1.65 -13.58 9.95
N PRO A 157 -2.78 -12.96 9.57
CA PRO A 157 -2.78 -11.89 8.58
C PRO A 157 -1.81 -10.78 9.00
N ASP A 158 -0.91 -10.38 8.11
CA ASP A 158 0.05 -9.32 8.41
C ASP A 158 -0.66 -8.03 8.81
N ASP A 159 -0.26 -7.47 9.96
CA ASP A 159 -0.71 -6.15 10.41
C ASP A 159 -0.30 -5.11 9.36
N ALA A 160 -1.26 -4.62 8.59
CA ALA A 160 -1.06 -3.54 7.65
C ALA A 160 -1.54 -2.22 8.24
N TYR A 161 -0.76 -1.17 8.02
CA TYR A 161 -1.19 0.20 8.29
C TYR A 161 -1.09 0.99 6.99
N VAL A 162 -2.14 1.69 6.60
CA VAL A 162 -2.13 2.57 5.43
C VAL A 162 -2.63 3.93 5.89
N CYS A 163 -1.92 4.99 5.52
CA CYS A 163 -2.33 6.33 5.89
C CYS A 163 -3.67 6.70 5.25
N LYS A 164 -4.36 7.66 5.86
CA LYS A 164 -5.54 8.30 5.26
C LYS A 164 -5.08 9.50 4.45
N VAL A 165 -5.41 9.51 3.17
CA VAL A 165 -5.22 10.65 2.26
C VAL A 165 -6.58 11.08 1.72
N SER A 166 -6.71 12.35 1.34
CA SER A 166 -7.96 12.88 0.78
C SER A 166 -8.20 12.34 -0.62
N GLY A 167 -9.41 11.85 -0.87
CA GLY A 167 -9.83 11.29 -2.14
C GLY A 167 -9.28 9.89 -2.39
N ASP A 168 -9.53 9.40 -3.59
CA ASP A 168 -9.15 8.08 -4.06
C ASP A 168 -8.75 8.11 -5.55
N ARG A 169 -8.43 6.93 -6.09
CA ARG A 169 -8.11 6.76 -7.51
C ARG A 169 -9.24 7.25 -8.42
N LEU A 170 -10.49 7.14 -8.00
CA LEU A 170 -11.63 7.59 -8.81
C LEU A 170 -11.69 9.10 -8.89
N THR A 171 -11.59 9.74 -7.74
CA THR A 171 -11.53 11.20 -7.62
C THR A 171 -10.40 11.75 -8.49
N MET A 172 -9.23 11.09 -8.52
CA MET A 172 -8.14 11.46 -9.42
C MET A 172 -8.56 11.35 -10.90
N LEU A 173 -9.15 10.23 -11.32
CA LEU A 173 -9.54 10.02 -12.73
C LEU A 173 -10.64 10.99 -13.17
N GLU A 174 -11.63 11.25 -12.33
CA GLU A 174 -12.66 12.26 -12.58
C GLU A 174 -12.09 13.67 -12.71
N THR A 175 -11.02 13.97 -11.96
CA THR A 175 -10.36 15.28 -12.06
C THR A 175 -9.51 15.41 -13.32
N VAL A 176 -8.85 14.33 -13.75
CA VAL A 176 -8.06 14.31 -15.01
C VAL A 176 -8.99 14.37 -16.22
N PHE A 177 -10.05 13.57 -16.25
CA PHE A 177 -10.97 13.45 -17.39
C PHE A 177 -12.17 14.38 -17.22
N SER A 178 -12.05 15.60 -17.73
CA SER A 178 -13.11 16.60 -17.68
C SER A 178 -14.21 16.31 -18.72
N LYS A 179 -15.47 16.57 -18.34
CA LYS A 179 -16.65 16.48 -19.21
C LYS A 179 -16.82 17.67 -20.15
N GLU A 180 -16.10 18.76 -19.91
CA GLU A 180 -16.17 20.01 -20.67
C GLU A 180 -14.86 20.23 -21.43
N GLN A 181 -14.99 20.61 -22.69
CA GLN A 181 -13.86 20.89 -23.57
C GLN A 181 -13.35 22.31 -23.24
N PRO A 182 -12.04 22.50 -22.95
CA PRO A 182 -11.48 23.82 -22.69
C PRO A 182 -11.50 24.72 -23.92
#